data_AF-A0A558NHF3-F1
#
_entry.id   AF-A0A558NHF3-F1
#
_cell.length_a   1.000
_cell.length_b   1.000
_cell.length_c   1.000
_cell.angle_alpha   90.00
_cell.angle_beta   90.00
_cell.angle_gamma   90.00
#
_symmetry.space_group_name_H-M   'P 1'
#
loop_
_entity.id
_entity.type
_entity.pdbx_description
1 polymer ?
#
loop_
_entity_poly.entity_id
_entity_poly.type
_entity_poly.pdbx_seq_one_letter_code
_entity_poly.pdbx_strand_id
1 'polypeptide(L)'
;MNWIFNNLFSIILAIIIISLGWKLWRKIAIKLRARHIQNYAFPGTLKRKVAQRYPHLDEAQLALVIDGLREYFQICNIAGRKPVAMPSQVVDLAWHEFILFTRKYQEFCRSAFGRFLHHTPAEAMSTPTTAANGIKRAWRIACAREWLSAKQPSKLPLLFALDAQLDIDDGFFYQLNCQMAATGPNKKTQHDTTPYCASHIGCASGCSGSGGCSGSCSSGSDSGCSCSSGCGGD
;
A
#
# COMPACT_ATOMS: atom_id res chain seq x y z
N MET A 1 -12.23 43.07 27.92
CA MET A 1 -11.34 42.39 26.94
C MET A 1 -10.55 41.23 27.55
N ASN A 2 -9.84 41.39 28.69
CA ASN A 2 -8.97 40.36 29.27
C ASN A 2 -9.65 39.02 29.61
N TRP A 3 -10.93 39.01 30.00
CA TRP A 3 -11.67 37.78 30.30
C TRP A 3 -11.91 36.89 29.06
N ILE A 4 -12.23 37.52 27.92
CA ILE A 4 -12.42 36.82 26.64
C ILE A 4 -11.08 36.26 26.16
N PHE A 5 -9.98 37.04 26.28
CA PHE A 5 -8.64 36.57 25.93
C PHE A 5 -8.15 35.41 26.81
N ASN A 6 -8.38 35.44 28.13
CA ASN A 6 -7.98 34.36 29.04
C ASN A 6 -8.78 33.06 28.83
N ASN A 7 -10.08 33.17 28.53
CA ASN A 7 -10.90 32.01 28.17
C ASN A 7 -10.48 31.42 26.82
N LEU A 8 -10.20 32.27 25.82
CA LEU A 8 -9.72 31.81 24.53
C LEU A 8 -8.35 31.13 24.64
N PHE A 9 -7.43 31.68 25.44
CA PHE A 9 -6.13 31.08 25.72
C PHE A 9 -6.25 29.71 26.40
N SER A 10 -7.10 29.61 27.43
CA SER A 10 -7.36 28.35 28.14
C SER A 10 -7.94 27.27 27.21
N ILE A 11 -8.86 27.65 26.32
CA ILE A 11 -9.45 26.74 25.32
C ILE A 11 -8.39 26.25 24.34
N ILE A 12 -7.56 27.15 23.79
CA ILE A 12 -6.49 26.79 22.87
C ILE A 12 -5.49 25.83 23.53
N LEU A 13 -5.09 26.12 24.78
CA LEU A 13 -4.19 25.26 25.54
C LEU A 13 -4.78 23.86 25.76
N ALA A 14 -6.06 23.77 26.13
CA ALA A 14 -6.76 22.49 26.27
C ALA A 14 -6.79 21.69 24.96
N ILE A 15 -7.09 22.34 23.82
CA ILE A 15 -7.07 21.70 22.50
C ILE A 15 -5.68 21.16 22.16
N ILE A 16 -4.63 21.94 22.44
CA ILE A 16 -3.24 21.50 22.21
C ILE A 16 -2.93 20.26 23.05
N ILE A 17 -3.23 20.27 24.35
CA ILE A 17 -2.99 19.14 25.26
C ILE A 17 -3.74 17.89 24.78
N ILE A 18 -5.03 18.03 24.43
CA ILE A 18 -5.84 16.92 23.90
C ILE A 18 -5.24 16.38 22.60
N SER A 19 -4.81 17.27 21.69
CA SER A 19 -4.22 16.86 20.41
C SER A 19 -2.89 16.11 20.58
N LEU A 20 -2.05 16.53 21.54
CA LEU A 20 -0.79 15.89 21.88
C LEU A 20 -1.04 14.53 22.54
N GLY A 21 -1.98 14.47 23.50
CA GLY A 21 -2.41 13.24 24.13
C GLY A 21 -2.93 12.22 23.10
N TRP A 22 -3.78 12.65 22.16
CA TRP A 22 -4.29 11.79 21.09
C TRP A 22 -3.19 11.30 20.14
N LYS A 23 -2.23 12.17 19.77
CA LYS A 23 -1.07 11.80 18.94
C LYS A 23 -0.20 10.76 19.65
N LEU A 24 0.07 10.94 20.96
CA LEU A 24 0.86 10.00 21.76
C LEU A 24 0.15 8.66 21.90
N TRP A 25 -1.13 8.68 22.29
CA TRP A 25 -1.96 7.49 22.39
C TRP A 25 -1.97 6.70 21.07
N ARG A 26 -2.15 7.39 19.94
CA ARG A 26 -2.11 6.78 18.61
C ARG A 26 -0.75 6.13 18.32
N LYS A 27 0.36 6.79 18.65
CA LYS A 27 1.71 6.22 18.48
C LYS A 27 1.89 4.95 19.32
N ILE A 28 1.44 4.97 20.58
CA ILE A 28 1.51 3.81 21.48
C ILE A 28 0.64 2.67 20.94
N ALA A 29 -0.60 2.96 20.54
CA ALA A 29 -1.52 1.98 19.98
C ALA A 29 -0.94 1.29 18.73
N ILE A 30 -0.35 2.05 17.80
CA ILE A 30 0.31 1.49 16.61
C ILE A 30 1.45 0.55 17.00
N LYS A 31 2.28 0.92 17.99
CA LYS A 31 3.39 0.07 18.47
C LYS A 31 2.91 -1.23 19.12
N LEU A 32 1.86 -1.17 19.94
CA LEU A 32 1.31 -2.37 20.60
C LEU A 32 0.68 -3.31 19.57
N ARG A 33 -0.09 -2.76 18.63
CA ARG A 33 -0.64 -3.50 17.49
C ARG A 33 0.44 -4.12 16.62
N ALA A 34 1.52 -3.40 16.35
CA ALA A 34 2.64 -3.92 15.58
C ALA A 34 3.31 -5.13 16.26
N ARG A 35 3.45 -5.11 17.60
CA ARG A 35 3.94 -6.26 18.36
C ARG A 35 2.98 -7.45 18.29
N HIS A 36 1.68 -7.20 18.39
CA HIS A 36 0.68 -8.26 18.23
C HIS A 36 0.76 -8.91 16.85
N ILE A 37 0.81 -8.12 15.78
CA ILE A 37 0.97 -8.62 14.40
C ILE A 37 2.28 -9.40 14.24
N GLN A 38 3.36 -8.90 14.83
CA GLN A 38 4.68 -9.55 14.74
C GLN A 38 4.66 -10.96 15.33
N ASN A 39 4.05 -11.10 16.51
CA ASN A 39 4.07 -12.34 17.28
C ASN A 39 2.87 -13.26 16.97
N TYR A 40 1.99 -12.88 16.05
CA TYR A 40 0.82 -13.67 15.73
C TYR A 40 1.21 -14.97 15.02
N ALA A 41 0.75 -16.09 15.56
CA ALA A 41 0.91 -17.41 14.98
C ALA A 41 -0.24 -17.68 14.00
N PHE A 42 0.04 -17.54 12.71
CA PHE A 42 -0.93 -17.85 11.66
C PHE A 42 -1.24 -19.35 11.63
N PRO A 43 -2.48 -19.76 11.32
CA PRO A 43 -2.82 -21.18 11.18
C PRO A 43 -1.94 -21.85 10.10
N GLY A 44 -1.33 -23.00 10.41
CA GLY A 44 -0.49 -23.74 9.45
C GLY A 44 -1.25 -24.21 8.19
N THR A 45 -2.58 -24.26 8.26
CA THR A 45 -3.47 -24.53 7.13
C THR A 45 -3.35 -23.50 6.01
N LEU A 46 -2.92 -22.26 6.29
CA LEU A 46 -2.71 -21.23 5.26
C LEU A 46 -1.61 -21.68 4.28
N LYS A 47 -0.45 -22.13 4.80
CA LYS A 47 0.64 -22.65 3.96
C LYS A 47 0.17 -23.79 3.06
N ARG A 48 -0.59 -24.74 3.63
CA ARG A 48 -1.14 -25.86 2.86
C ARG A 48 -2.08 -25.39 1.74
N LYS A 49 -2.90 -24.38 1.99
CA LYS A 49 -3.82 -23.82 0.98
C LYS A 49 -3.08 -23.07 -0.12
N VAL A 50 -2.05 -22.31 0.23
CA VAL A 50 -1.16 -21.68 -0.75
C VAL A 50 -0.45 -22.74 -1.60
N ALA A 51 0.10 -23.78 -0.99
CA ALA A 51 0.74 -24.90 -1.69
C ALA A 51 -0.21 -25.67 -2.62
N GLN A 52 -1.51 -25.71 -2.31
CA GLN A 52 -2.51 -26.30 -3.22
C GLN A 52 -2.70 -25.48 -4.49
N ARG A 53 -2.60 -24.14 -4.42
CA ARG A 53 -2.70 -23.24 -5.57
C ARG A 53 -1.39 -23.14 -6.35
N TYR A 54 -0.26 -23.13 -5.65
CA TYR A 54 1.09 -23.02 -6.20
C TYR A 54 1.94 -24.22 -5.74
N PRO A 55 1.81 -25.40 -6.37
CA PRO A 55 2.48 -26.63 -5.93
C PRO A 55 4.00 -26.63 -6.11
N HIS A 56 4.55 -25.68 -6.88
CA HIS A 56 5.99 -25.54 -7.09
C HIS A 56 6.71 -24.87 -5.93
N LEU A 57 5.99 -24.27 -4.97
CA LEU A 57 6.60 -23.58 -3.85
C LEU A 57 7.10 -24.56 -2.77
N ASP A 58 8.34 -24.35 -2.32
CA ASP A 58 8.92 -25.08 -1.20
C ASP A 58 8.50 -24.52 0.17
N GLU A 59 8.86 -25.20 1.26
CA GLU A 59 8.48 -24.78 2.62
C GLU A 59 9.05 -23.43 3.04
N ALA A 60 10.24 -23.06 2.54
CA ALA A 60 10.86 -21.76 2.83
C ALA A 60 10.13 -20.63 2.11
N GLN A 61 9.74 -20.85 0.85
CA GLN A 61 8.93 -19.93 0.07
C GLN A 61 7.53 -19.77 0.66
N LEU A 62 6.90 -20.86 1.11
CA LEU A 62 5.63 -20.81 1.83
C LEU A 62 5.75 -20.03 3.16
N ALA A 63 6.88 -20.14 3.87
CA ALA A 63 7.15 -19.31 5.04
C ALA A 63 7.27 -17.83 4.67
N LEU A 64 7.95 -17.52 3.56
CA LEU A 64 8.09 -16.16 3.05
C LEU A 64 6.73 -15.53 2.67
N VAL A 65 5.78 -16.30 2.14
CA VAL A 65 4.40 -15.85 1.89
C VAL A 65 3.71 -15.43 3.19
N ILE A 66 3.87 -16.21 4.27
CA ILE A 66 3.32 -15.86 5.59
C ILE A 66 4.00 -14.62 6.17
N ASP A 67 5.31 -14.45 5.94
CA ASP A 67 6.03 -13.22 6.29
C ASP A 67 5.53 -12.00 5.49
N GLY A 68 5.23 -12.18 4.20
CA GLY A 68 4.56 -11.19 3.38
C GLY A 68 3.18 -10.81 3.93
N LEU A 69 2.36 -11.79 4.31
CA LEU A 69 1.05 -11.53 4.93
C LEU A 69 1.17 -10.70 6.21
N ARG A 70 2.15 -11.04 7.06
CA ARG A 70 2.45 -10.28 8.27
C ARG A 70 2.87 -8.85 7.94
N GLU A 71 3.75 -8.67 6.96
CA GLU A 71 4.23 -7.37 6.51
C GLU A 71 3.08 -6.50 5.97
N TYR A 72 2.16 -7.10 5.20
CA TYR A 72 0.97 -6.41 4.73
C TYR A 72 0.11 -5.90 5.90
N PHE A 73 -0.11 -6.72 6.93
CA PHE A 73 -0.84 -6.26 8.11
C PHE A 73 -0.11 -5.16 8.89
N GLN A 74 1.23 -5.15 8.91
CA GLN A 74 1.99 -4.02 9.46
C GLN A 74 1.73 -2.73 8.68
N ILE A 75 1.68 -2.82 7.35
CA ILE A 75 1.32 -1.69 6.49
C ILE A 75 -0.10 -1.18 6.80
N CYS A 76 -1.07 -2.08 6.92
CA CYS A 76 -2.45 -1.71 7.30
C CYS A 76 -2.52 -1.03 8.67
N ASN A 77 -1.77 -1.51 9.66
CA ASN A 77 -1.70 -0.90 10.99
C ASN A 77 -1.14 0.54 10.94
N ILE A 78 -0.08 0.77 10.17
CA ILE A 78 0.51 2.11 9.98
C ILE A 78 -0.45 3.03 9.20
N ALA A 79 -1.11 2.51 8.16
CA ALA A 79 -2.08 3.25 7.36
C ALA A 79 -3.34 3.64 8.16
N GLY A 80 -3.65 2.92 9.25
CA GLY A 80 -4.77 3.19 10.13
C GLY A 80 -6.12 2.88 9.47
N ARG A 81 -6.92 3.90 9.17
CA ARG A 81 -8.23 3.74 8.50
C ARG A 81 -8.18 4.04 7.00
N LYS A 82 -7.01 4.40 6.47
CA LYS A 82 -6.86 4.65 5.03
C LYS A 82 -6.80 3.31 4.29
N PRO A 83 -7.46 3.17 3.12
CA PRO A 83 -7.42 1.92 2.35
C PRO A 83 -6.00 1.56 1.94
N VAL A 84 -5.66 0.29 1.84
CA VAL A 84 -4.36 -0.18 1.34
C VAL A 84 -4.67 -1.26 0.33
N ALA A 85 -4.10 -1.18 -0.87
CA ALA A 85 -4.26 -2.22 -1.86
C ALA A 85 -3.22 -3.32 -1.61
N MET A 86 -3.58 -4.57 -1.87
CA MET A 86 -2.65 -5.69 -1.81
C MET A 86 -1.74 -5.65 -3.05
N PRO A 87 -0.39 -5.59 -2.88
CA PRO A 87 0.54 -5.54 -4.01
C PRO A 87 1.01 -6.92 -4.50
N SER A 88 0.65 -8.02 -3.83
CA SER A 88 1.09 -9.39 -4.15
C SER A 88 -0.08 -10.36 -4.18
N GLN A 89 -0.20 -11.11 -5.26
CA GLN A 89 -1.26 -12.09 -5.51
C GLN A 89 -1.15 -13.29 -4.56
N VAL A 90 0.06 -13.82 -4.36
CA VAL A 90 0.25 -14.98 -3.46
C VAL A 90 -0.07 -14.63 -2.01
N VAL A 91 0.21 -13.39 -1.60
CA VAL A 91 -0.15 -12.89 -0.25
C VAL A 91 -1.64 -12.60 -0.16
N ASP A 92 -2.27 -12.13 -1.24
CA ASP A 92 -3.72 -11.95 -1.29
C ASP A 92 -4.45 -13.27 -1.08
N LEU A 93 -4.01 -14.35 -1.73
CA LEU A 93 -4.54 -15.70 -1.50
C LEU A 93 -4.40 -16.12 -0.03
N ALA A 94 -3.21 -15.93 0.56
CA ALA A 94 -2.99 -16.26 1.97
C ALA A 94 -3.90 -15.45 2.91
N TRP A 95 -4.17 -14.18 2.58
CA TRP A 95 -5.12 -13.36 3.33
C TRP A 95 -6.56 -13.85 3.16
N HIS A 96 -6.99 -14.17 1.93
CA HIS A 96 -8.30 -14.75 1.66
C HIS A 96 -8.56 -16.00 2.50
N GLU A 97 -7.61 -16.93 2.52
CA GLU A 97 -7.69 -18.15 3.33
C GLU A 97 -7.77 -17.84 4.82
N PHE A 98 -7.10 -16.79 5.29
CA PHE A 98 -7.18 -16.38 6.69
C PHE A 98 -8.57 -15.85 7.07
N ILE A 99 -9.26 -15.15 6.18
CA ILE A 99 -10.61 -14.60 6.43
C ILE A 99 -11.62 -15.71 6.72
N LEU A 100 -11.43 -16.89 6.13
CA LEU A 100 -12.30 -18.06 6.35
C LEU A 100 -12.24 -18.58 7.79
N PHE A 101 -11.18 -18.28 8.54
CA PHE A 101 -11.11 -18.52 9.99
C PHE A 101 -11.86 -17.42 10.75
N THR A 102 -13.14 -17.21 10.42
CA THR A 102 -13.94 -16.01 10.76
C THR A 102 -13.78 -15.53 12.21
N ARG A 103 -13.90 -16.42 13.20
CA ARG A 103 -13.70 -16.09 14.63
C ARG A 103 -12.27 -15.62 14.92
N LYS A 104 -11.26 -16.39 14.50
CA LYS A 104 -9.84 -16.04 14.70
C LYS A 104 -9.47 -14.76 13.96
N TYR A 105 -10.01 -14.58 12.75
CA TYR A 105 -9.77 -13.39 11.94
C TYR A 105 -10.38 -12.14 12.59
N GLN A 106 -11.59 -12.25 13.15
CA GLN A 106 -12.22 -11.15 13.90
C GLN A 106 -11.42 -10.78 15.16
N GLU A 107 -10.98 -11.77 15.94
CA GLU A 107 -10.14 -11.57 17.13
C GLU A 107 -8.79 -10.94 16.80
N PHE A 108 -8.14 -11.45 15.75
CA PHE A 108 -6.91 -10.88 15.19
C PHE A 108 -7.13 -9.42 14.80
N CYS A 109 -8.16 -9.11 14.03
CA CYS A 109 -8.42 -7.75 13.58
C CYS A 109 -8.68 -6.77 14.74
N ARG A 110 -9.43 -7.21 15.75
CA ARG A 110 -9.68 -6.40 16.96
C ARG A 110 -8.36 -6.05 17.67
N SER A 111 -7.43 -6.99 17.75
CA SER A 111 -6.15 -6.82 18.42
C SER A 111 -5.12 -6.07 17.57
N ALA A 112 -5.06 -6.38 16.27
CA ALA A 112 -4.11 -5.82 15.29
C ALA A 112 -4.50 -4.42 14.81
N PHE A 113 -5.80 -4.10 14.72
CA PHE A 113 -6.27 -2.85 14.10
C PHE A 113 -7.24 -2.06 14.98
N GLY A 114 -7.79 -2.66 16.04
CA GLY A 114 -8.87 -2.08 16.84
C GLY A 114 -10.21 -2.01 16.08
N ARG A 115 -10.33 -2.71 14.96
CA ARG A 115 -11.50 -2.75 14.07
C ARG A 115 -11.38 -3.96 13.15
N PHE A 116 -12.49 -4.35 12.52
CA PHE A 116 -12.43 -5.31 11.43
C PHE A 116 -11.70 -4.70 10.23
N LEU A 117 -10.79 -5.47 9.61
CA LEU A 117 -10.16 -5.13 8.35
C LEU A 117 -10.94 -5.85 7.25
N HIS A 118 -11.73 -5.10 6.49
CA HIS A 118 -12.45 -5.68 5.36
C HIS A 118 -11.49 -5.90 4.20
N HIS A 119 -11.60 -7.07 3.58
CA HIS A 119 -11.01 -7.33 2.27
C HIS A 119 -11.98 -6.82 1.20
N THR A 120 -11.44 -6.19 0.16
CA THR A 120 -12.20 -5.75 -1.01
C THR A 120 -11.37 -6.14 -2.22
N PRO A 121 -11.81 -7.15 -3.00
CA PRO A 121 -11.11 -7.56 -4.22
C PRO A 121 -10.95 -6.40 -5.19
N ALA A 122 -9.91 -6.45 -6.02
CA ALA A 122 -9.61 -5.37 -6.95
C ALA A 122 -10.74 -5.14 -7.96
N GLU A 123 -11.40 -6.22 -8.38
CA GLU A 123 -12.55 -6.25 -9.28
C GLU A 123 -13.79 -5.57 -8.67
N ALA A 124 -13.87 -5.52 -7.33
CA ALA A 124 -14.96 -4.92 -6.59
C ALA A 124 -14.68 -3.47 -6.14
N MET A 125 -13.51 -2.90 -6.49
CA MET A 125 -13.19 -1.52 -6.13
C MET A 125 -14.00 -0.52 -6.96
N SER A 126 -14.66 0.43 -6.28
CA SER A 126 -15.63 1.36 -6.87
C SER A 126 -15.07 2.31 -7.94
N THR A 127 -13.75 2.58 -7.92
CA THR A 127 -13.08 3.46 -8.88
C THR A 127 -11.60 3.09 -9.07
N PRO A 128 -11.04 3.19 -10.30
CA PRO A 128 -9.60 2.97 -10.55
C PRO A 128 -8.69 3.90 -9.73
N THR A 129 -9.15 5.10 -9.38
CA THR A 129 -8.41 6.08 -8.58
C THR A 129 -8.24 5.65 -7.13
N THR A 130 -9.21 4.94 -6.55
CA THR A 130 -9.12 4.43 -5.17
C THR A 130 -8.09 3.30 -5.07
N ALA A 131 -8.07 2.40 -6.04
CA ALA A 131 -7.05 1.37 -6.20
C ALA A 131 -5.65 1.99 -6.32
N ALA A 132 -5.49 2.98 -7.21
CA ALA A 132 -4.24 3.71 -7.40
C ALA A 132 -3.75 4.40 -6.10
N ASN A 133 -4.63 5.04 -5.35
CA ASN A 133 -4.26 5.64 -4.07
C ASN A 133 -3.90 4.61 -2.99
N GLY A 134 -4.56 3.44 -3.00
CA GLY A 134 -4.26 2.30 -2.15
C GLY A 134 -2.86 1.76 -2.38
N ILE A 135 -2.50 1.50 -3.64
CA ILE A 135 -1.19 0.95 -4.00
C ILE A 135 -0.06 1.96 -3.74
N LYS A 136 -0.24 3.25 -4.05
CA LYS A 136 0.74 4.30 -3.72
C LYS A 136 1.01 4.41 -2.21
N ARG A 137 -0.01 4.15 -1.39
CA ARG A 137 0.12 4.13 0.08
C ARG A 137 0.87 2.89 0.55
N ALA A 138 0.52 1.71 0.02
CA ALA A 138 1.24 0.47 0.29
C ALA A 138 2.74 0.65 -0.01
N TRP A 139 3.06 1.19 -1.20
CA TRP A 139 4.42 1.49 -1.64
C TRP A 139 5.20 2.38 -0.66
N ARG A 140 4.63 3.54 -0.32
CA ARG A 140 5.28 4.51 0.58
C ARG A 140 5.57 3.92 1.95
N ILE A 141 4.64 3.15 2.51
CA ILE A 141 4.81 2.54 3.82
C ILE A 141 5.79 1.37 3.75
N ALA A 142 5.69 0.50 2.75
CA ALA A 142 6.61 -0.62 2.54
C ALA A 142 8.06 -0.12 2.40
N CYS A 143 8.29 0.88 1.55
CA CYS A 143 9.61 1.52 1.42
C CYS A 143 10.12 2.05 2.76
N ALA A 144 9.29 2.78 3.52
CA ALA A 144 9.69 3.32 4.81
C ALA A 144 10.01 2.23 5.85
N ARG A 145 9.32 1.08 5.80
CA ARG A 145 9.56 -0.06 6.70
C ARG A 145 10.86 -0.79 6.37
N GLU A 146 11.24 -0.82 5.11
CA GLU A 146 12.48 -1.42 4.63
C GLU A 146 13.64 -0.43 4.49
N TRP A 147 13.48 0.80 5.02
CA TRP A 147 14.50 1.86 4.96
C TRP A 147 14.90 2.25 3.53
N LEU A 148 13.94 2.22 2.61
CA LEU A 148 14.09 2.58 1.20
C LEU A 148 13.48 3.95 0.92
N SER A 149 14.05 4.67 -0.05
CA SER A 149 13.44 5.89 -0.61
C SER A 149 12.26 5.53 -1.51
N ALA A 150 11.07 6.07 -1.23
CA ALA A 150 9.89 5.82 -2.06
C ALA A 150 9.98 6.46 -3.46
N LYS A 151 10.85 7.46 -3.65
CA LYS A 151 11.05 8.14 -4.95
C LYS A 151 12.07 7.44 -5.83
N GLN A 152 13.16 6.99 -5.22
CA GLN A 152 14.27 6.32 -5.90
C GLN A 152 14.72 5.14 -5.03
N PRO A 153 13.94 4.05 -5.00
CA PRO A 153 14.30 2.87 -4.23
C PRO A 153 15.50 2.16 -4.86
N SER A 154 16.39 1.60 -4.04
CA SER A 154 17.50 0.76 -4.51
C SER A 154 17.05 -0.65 -4.90
N LYS A 155 15.92 -1.13 -4.34
CA LYS A 155 15.30 -2.42 -4.61
C LYS A 155 13.78 -2.32 -4.46
N LEU A 156 13.04 -3.29 -4.99
CA LEU A 156 11.61 -3.42 -4.68
C LEU A 156 11.44 -3.86 -3.22
N PRO A 157 10.50 -3.25 -2.47
CA PRO A 157 10.07 -3.78 -1.18
C PRO A 157 9.54 -5.21 -1.31
N LEU A 158 9.68 -6.04 -0.28
CA LEU A 158 9.31 -7.45 -0.23
C LEU A 158 7.99 -7.72 -0.93
N LEU A 159 6.92 -7.04 -0.50
CA LEU A 159 5.57 -7.25 -1.01
C LEU A 159 5.38 -6.91 -2.49
N PHE A 160 6.21 -6.03 -3.05
CA PHE A 160 6.20 -5.69 -4.48
C PHE A 160 7.13 -6.59 -5.29
N ALA A 161 8.04 -7.30 -4.64
CA ALA A 161 8.98 -8.20 -5.29
C ALA A 161 8.53 -9.67 -5.24
N LEU A 162 7.66 -10.01 -4.29
CA LEU A 162 7.41 -11.38 -3.88
C LEU A 162 6.87 -12.27 -4.99
N ASP A 163 5.89 -11.79 -5.76
CA ASP A 163 5.29 -12.57 -6.84
C ASP A 163 6.31 -12.91 -7.93
N ALA A 164 7.19 -11.96 -8.27
CA ALA A 164 8.28 -12.19 -9.23
C ALA A 164 9.37 -13.10 -8.66
N GLN A 165 9.68 -12.99 -7.36
CA GLN A 165 10.69 -13.83 -6.71
C GLN A 165 10.26 -15.29 -6.57
N LEU A 166 8.96 -15.54 -6.43
CA LEU A 166 8.38 -16.87 -6.25
C LEU A 166 7.83 -17.49 -7.54
N ASP A 167 8.01 -16.81 -8.69
CA ASP A 167 7.52 -17.25 -10.00
C ASP A 167 6.01 -17.58 -9.96
N ILE A 168 5.21 -16.60 -9.51
CA ILE A 168 3.75 -16.72 -9.41
C ILE A 168 3.14 -16.39 -10.78
N ASP A 169 2.47 -17.36 -11.38
CA ASP A 169 1.94 -17.31 -12.75
C ASP A 169 0.87 -16.22 -12.96
N ASP A 170 -0.03 -16.04 -11.98
CA ASP A 170 -1.05 -14.98 -11.95
C ASP A 170 -0.62 -13.74 -11.14
N GLY A 171 0.68 -13.59 -10.89
CA GLY A 171 1.25 -12.58 -10.01
C GLY A 171 1.35 -11.16 -10.59
N PHE A 172 1.64 -10.20 -9.70
CA PHE A 172 1.94 -8.82 -10.07
C PHE A 172 3.45 -8.61 -10.23
N PHE A 173 3.90 -8.31 -11.45
CA PHE A 173 5.31 -8.08 -11.76
C PHE A 173 5.63 -6.59 -11.79
N TYR A 174 6.47 -6.13 -10.87
CA TYR A 174 6.90 -4.73 -10.79
C TYR A 174 8.33 -4.55 -11.29
N GLN A 175 8.62 -3.40 -11.89
CA GLN A 175 9.98 -3.02 -12.28
C GLN A 175 10.33 -1.62 -11.77
N LEU A 176 11.59 -1.42 -11.38
CA LEU A 176 12.11 -0.13 -10.91
C LEU A 176 12.27 0.88 -12.04
N ASN A 177 12.85 0.44 -13.17
CA ASN A 177 13.18 1.28 -14.31
C ASN A 177 12.37 0.85 -15.53
N CYS A 178 11.27 1.54 -15.79
CA CYS A 178 10.34 1.22 -16.88
C CYS A 178 10.80 1.78 -18.24
N GLN A 179 11.94 2.47 -18.28
CA GLN A 179 12.52 3.04 -19.50
C GLN A 179 12.91 1.99 -20.56
N MET A 180 12.89 0.69 -20.22
CA MET A 180 13.13 -0.41 -21.17
C MET A 180 11.87 -1.23 -21.51
N ALA A 181 10.74 -1.03 -20.83
CA ALA A 181 9.50 -1.76 -21.13
C ALA A 181 8.80 -1.25 -22.41
N ALA A 182 9.20 -0.08 -22.92
CA ALA A 182 8.67 0.51 -24.14
C ALA A 182 9.45 0.15 -25.43
N THR A 183 10.59 -0.55 -25.33
CA THR A 183 11.49 -0.81 -26.47
C THR A 183 11.84 -2.29 -26.70
N GLY A 184 11.25 -3.22 -25.93
CA GLY A 184 11.39 -4.65 -26.19
C GLY A 184 10.61 -5.09 -27.44
N PRO A 185 11.15 -5.97 -28.30
CA PRO A 185 10.46 -6.42 -29.50
C PRO A 185 9.18 -7.15 -29.11
N ASN A 186 8.09 -6.71 -29.74
CA ASN A 186 6.74 -7.29 -29.74
C ASN A 186 6.76 -8.84 -29.68
N LYS A 187 6.82 -9.42 -28.49
CA LYS A 187 6.37 -10.79 -28.25
C LYS A 187 5.07 -10.69 -27.48
N LYS A 188 3.99 -10.51 -28.25
CA LYS A 188 2.63 -10.82 -27.82
C LYS A 188 2.53 -12.33 -27.65
N THR A 189 3.00 -12.84 -26.51
CA THR A 189 2.52 -14.12 -25.99
C THR A 189 1.20 -13.86 -25.28
N GLN A 190 0.26 -14.76 -25.46
CA GLN A 190 -1.15 -14.69 -25.07
C GLN A 190 -1.33 -14.77 -23.54
N HIS A 191 -0.74 -13.84 -22.80
CA HIS A 191 -1.03 -13.50 -21.41
C HIS A 191 -0.34 -12.14 -21.16
N ASP A 192 -1.06 -11.05 -21.42
CA ASP A 192 -0.53 -9.69 -21.54
C ASP A 192 -0.27 -9.06 -20.15
N THR A 193 0.72 -9.59 -19.41
CA THR A 193 1.17 -9.01 -18.13
C THR A 193 2.20 -7.91 -18.40
N THR A 194 1.74 -6.75 -18.87
CA THR A 194 2.59 -5.56 -18.90
C THR A 194 3.09 -5.25 -17.48
N PRO A 195 4.42 -5.17 -17.24
CA PRO A 195 4.95 -5.00 -15.90
C PRO A 195 4.53 -3.66 -15.29
N TYR A 196 4.11 -3.68 -14.01
CA TYR A 196 3.72 -2.50 -13.26
C TYR A 196 4.93 -1.60 -12.97
N CYS A 197 4.78 -0.31 -13.24
CA CYS A 197 5.87 0.64 -13.09
C CYS A 197 5.99 1.19 -11.67
N ALA A 198 7.02 0.78 -10.93
CA ALA A 198 7.21 1.17 -9.53
C ALA A 198 7.51 2.68 -9.37
N SER A 199 8.24 3.29 -10.31
CA SER A 199 8.56 4.71 -10.29
C SER A 199 7.31 5.60 -10.41
N HIS A 200 6.29 5.15 -11.17
CA HIS A 200 5.00 5.86 -11.29
C HIS A 200 4.15 5.77 -10.01
N ILE A 201 4.34 4.72 -9.21
CA ILE A 201 3.69 4.56 -7.90
C ILE A 201 4.33 5.50 -6.86
N GLY A 202 5.65 5.71 -6.95
CA GLY A 202 6.42 6.61 -6.08
C GLY A 202 6.12 8.11 -6.25
N CYS A 203 5.63 8.53 -7.43
CA CYS A 203 5.30 9.93 -7.70
C CYS A 203 4.07 10.40 -6.90
N ALA A 204 4.33 11.25 -5.90
CA ALA A 204 3.35 11.88 -5.04
C ALA A 204 2.65 13.10 -5.67
N SER A 205 2.95 13.46 -6.92
CA SER A 205 2.25 14.54 -7.63
C SER A 205 0.85 14.07 -8.00
N GLY A 206 -0.15 14.74 -7.41
CA GLY A 206 -1.54 14.57 -7.79
C GLY A 206 -1.77 15.11 -9.19
N CYS A 207 -1.66 14.26 -10.20
CA CYS A 207 -2.23 14.50 -11.51
C CYS A 207 -3.33 13.45 -11.73
N SER A 208 -4.52 13.78 -11.26
CA SER A 208 -5.76 13.15 -11.71
C SER A 208 -6.14 13.84 -13.01
N GLY A 209 -5.80 13.25 -14.14
CA GLY A 209 -6.15 13.80 -15.44
C GLY A 209 -5.69 12.85 -16.53
N SER A 210 -6.65 12.19 -17.16
CA SER A 210 -6.47 11.38 -18.36
C SER A 210 -5.88 12.27 -19.47
N GLY A 211 -4.65 12.00 -19.89
CA GLY A 211 -4.00 12.70 -20.99
C GLY A 211 -2.53 12.33 -21.05
N GLY A 212 -2.13 11.61 -22.11
CA GLY A 212 -0.76 11.16 -22.29
C GLY A 212 0.24 12.31 -22.22
N CYS A 213 1.25 12.17 -21.37
CA CYS A 213 2.39 13.07 -21.32
C CYS A 213 3.64 12.33 -21.78
N SER A 214 3.85 12.33 -23.09
CA SER A 214 5.20 12.25 -23.67
C SER A 214 5.85 13.62 -23.48
N GLY A 215 6.74 13.76 -22.51
CA GLY A 215 7.47 15.01 -22.29
C GLY A 215 8.60 14.84 -21.29
N SER A 216 9.82 14.73 -21.82
CA SER A 216 11.08 14.69 -21.08
C SER A 216 11.19 15.85 -20.08
N CYS A 217 11.50 15.53 -18.82
CA CYS A 217 11.87 16.52 -17.83
C CYS A 217 13.36 16.87 -17.99
N SER A 218 13.64 17.89 -18.80
CA SER A 218 14.91 18.61 -18.74
C SER A 218 14.77 19.76 -17.74
N SER A 219 15.78 19.87 -16.88
CA SER A 219 16.03 20.90 -15.88
C SER A 219 15.84 22.33 -16.41
N GLY A 220 15.12 23.17 -15.67
CA GLY A 220 15.05 24.61 -15.94
C GLY A 220 14.15 25.35 -14.95
N SER A 221 14.66 26.46 -14.44
CA SER A 221 14.14 27.31 -13.36
C SER A 221 12.84 28.07 -13.68
N ASP A 222 12.17 28.53 -12.62
CA ASP A 222 11.21 29.65 -12.51
C ASP A 222 10.30 30.03 -13.70
N SER A 223 8.98 29.90 -13.51
CA SER A 223 7.99 31.01 -13.63
C SER A 223 6.55 30.45 -13.61
N GLY A 224 5.63 31.21 -13.01
CA GLY A 224 4.28 30.76 -12.66
C GLY A 224 3.33 30.51 -13.83
N CYS A 225 2.36 29.62 -13.61
CA CYS A 225 1.26 29.38 -14.54
C CYS A 225 -0.07 29.85 -13.94
N SER A 226 -0.56 30.97 -14.46
CA SER A 226 -1.94 31.47 -14.32
C SER A 226 -2.83 30.74 -15.32
N CYS A 227 -3.96 30.17 -14.88
CA CYS A 227 -4.93 29.54 -15.79
C CYS A 227 -6.09 30.51 -16.05
N SER A 228 -6.13 31.14 -17.22
CA SER A 228 -7.35 31.74 -17.77
C SER A 228 -8.05 30.71 -18.66
N SER A 229 -9.25 30.30 -18.28
CA SER A 229 -10.08 29.37 -19.04
C SER A 229 -11.09 30.17 -19.88
N GLY A 230 -10.93 30.12 -21.20
CA GLY A 230 -11.93 30.53 -22.17
C GLY A 230 -12.09 29.45 -23.24
N CYS A 231 -13.31 29.36 -23.79
CA CYS A 231 -13.88 28.54 -24.89
C CYS A 231 -15.13 27.77 -24.36
N GLY A 232 -16.34 27.86 -24.90
CA GLY A 232 -16.82 28.35 -26.20
C GLY A 232 -17.24 27.18 -27.10
N GLY A 233 -18.53 27.10 -27.45
CA GLY A 233 -19.15 26.20 -28.46
C GLY A 233 -19.68 24.87 -27.89
N ASP A 234 -20.94 24.43 -28.09
CA ASP A 234 -22.01 24.82 -29.02
C ASP A 234 -23.38 24.74 -28.32
#